data_AF-A0A814T4C4-F1
#
_entry.id   AF-A0A814T4C4-F1
#
_cell.length_a   1.000
_cell.length_b   1.000
_cell.length_c   1.000
_cell.angle_alpha   90.00
_cell.angle_beta   90.00
_cell.angle_gamma   90.00
#
_symmetry.space_group_name_H-M   'P 1'
#
loop_
_entity.id
_entity.type
_entity.pdbx_description
1 polymer ?
#
loop_
_entity_poly.entity_id
_entity_poly.type
_entity_poly.pdbx_seq_one_letter_code
_entity_poly.pdbx_strand_id
1 'polypeptide(L)'
;MNDVIGSKLISVSSSTADFNATDEDSWLFEEFSREDAINVLQSQPDGTFLVRPSGTIKGDLVLCVKEGLKVSHYIINVTQELPQSIYKIGDKTFSSMKELLTFYKQRLLDTSPLVRIYPKSRVRTKYRFDGKDDEDLPFKKGQILMIIKKVEPLWWLARNSSGDKGMIPANYVEYIR
;
A
#
# COMPACT_ATOMS: atom_id res chain seq x y z
N MET A 1 39.48 -35.93 -26.76
CA MET A 1 38.01 -36.01 -26.87
C MET A 1 37.45 -35.26 -25.69
N ASN A 2 36.65 -34.24 -26.00
CA ASN A 2 36.19 -33.20 -25.09
C ASN A 2 35.02 -33.71 -24.26
N ASP A 3 35.06 -33.52 -22.93
CA ASP A 3 33.84 -33.38 -22.14
C ASP A 3 33.87 -32.00 -21.49
N VAL A 4 33.24 -31.06 -22.19
CA VAL A 4 32.87 -29.75 -21.68
C VAL A 4 31.82 -29.99 -20.60
N ILE A 5 32.18 -29.74 -19.35
CA ILE A 5 31.22 -29.65 -18.25
C ILE A 5 30.31 -28.46 -18.57
N GLY A 6 29.15 -28.78 -19.17
CA GLY A 6 28.08 -27.84 -19.37
C GLY A 6 27.63 -27.33 -18.02
N SER A 7 28.09 -26.14 -17.65
CA SER A 7 27.47 -25.34 -16.61
C SER A 7 26.01 -25.18 -16.99
N LYS A 8 25.15 -25.99 -16.37
CA LYS A 8 23.71 -25.78 -16.37
C LYS A 8 23.50 -24.49 -15.60
N LEU A 9 23.59 -23.36 -16.33
CA LEU A 9 23.03 -22.09 -15.93
C LEU A 9 21.58 -22.39 -15.62
N ILE A 10 21.29 -22.56 -14.33
CA ILE A 10 19.93 -22.47 -13.82
C ILE A 10 19.51 -21.07 -14.23
N SER A 11 18.69 -20.99 -15.28
CA SER A 11 17.91 -19.80 -15.56
C SER A 11 17.05 -19.61 -14.31
N VAL A 12 17.55 -18.84 -13.36
CA VAL A 12 16.74 -18.31 -12.27
C VAL A 12 15.73 -17.46 -13.00
N SER A 13 14.54 -18.04 -13.19
CA SER A 13 13.37 -17.36 -13.69
C SER A 13 13.18 -16.13 -12.80
N SER A 14 13.59 -14.98 -13.32
CA SER A 14 13.42 -13.66 -12.73
C SER A 14 11.94 -13.46 -12.47
N SER A 15 11.55 -13.70 -11.23
CA SER A 15 10.19 -13.63 -10.73
C SER A 15 10.26 -12.94 -9.38
N THR A 16 9.40 -12.00 -9.01
CA THR A 16 8.12 -11.60 -9.59
C THR A 16 7.62 -10.47 -8.70
N ALA A 17 8.02 -9.23 -8.95
CA ALA A 17 7.35 -8.10 -8.30
C ALA A 17 5.95 -7.97 -8.91
N ASP A 18 5.00 -8.66 -8.29
CA ASP A 18 3.62 -8.86 -8.76
C ASP A 18 2.71 -7.72 -8.28
N PHE A 19 3.05 -6.50 -8.69
CA PHE A 19 2.22 -5.34 -8.41
C PHE A 19 2.23 -4.34 -9.55
N ASN A 20 1.12 -3.62 -9.72
CA ASN A 20 1.01 -2.56 -10.69
C ASN A 20 1.42 -1.22 -10.08
N ALA A 21 2.59 -0.70 -10.47
CA ALA A 21 3.08 0.58 -9.96
C ALA A 21 2.28 1.80 -10.47
N THR A 22 1.42 1.64 -11.47
CA THR A 22 0.58 2.74 -11.97
C THR A 22 -0.74 2.87 -11.24
N ASP A 23 -1.13 1.85 -10.45
CA ASP A 23 -2.40 1.83 -9.74
C ASP A 23 -2.23 2.51 -8.37
N GLU A 24 -2.27 3.84 -8.36
CA GLU A 24 -2.09 4.64 -7.14
C GLU A 24 -3.05 4.25 -6.02
N ASP A 25 -4.30 3.95 -6.37
CA ASP A 25 -5.32 3.50 -5.43
C ASP A 25 -4.98 2.16 -4.76
N SER A 26 -4.09 1.34 -5.34
CA SER A 26 -3.66 0.11 -4.69
C SER A 26 -2.58 0.34 -3.62
N TRP A 27 -1.58 1.19 -3.90
CA TRP A 27 -0.40 1.34 -3.04
C TRP A 27 -0.41 2.59 -2.16
N LEU A 28 -1.21 3.61 -2.46
CA LEU A 28 -1.31 4.84 -1.66
C LEU A 28 -2.39 4.71 -0.59
N PHE A 29 -2.00 4.84 0.68
CA PHE A 29 -2.88 4.84 1.84
C PHE A 29 -2.94 6.28 2.36
N GLU A 30 -3.91 7.06 1.85
CA GLU A 30 -4.07 8.51 2.11
C GLU A 30 -4.15 8.85 3.60
N GLU A 31 -4.87 8.05 4.39
CA GLU A 31 -5.07 8.27 5.82
C GLU A 31 -4.47 7.09 6.58
N PHE A 32 -3.14 7.13 6.71
CA PHE A 32 -2.38 6.06 7.35
C PHE A 32 -1.26 6.64 8.18
N SER A 33 -1.24 6.31 9.47
CA SER A 33 -0.18 6.76 10.38
C SER A 33 1.06 5.88 10.27
N ARG A 34 2.15 6.30 10.93
CA ARG A 34 3.35 5.48 11.08
C ARG A 34 3.03 4.20 11.86
N GLU A 35 2.26 4.33 12.95
CA GLU A 35 1.84 3.21 13.79
C GLU A 35 0.95 2.23 13.02
N ASP A 36 -0.01 2.73 12.24
CA ASP A 36 -0.87 1.88 11.41
C ASP A 36 -0.04 1.07 10.40
N ALA A 37 0.95 1.69 9.76
CA ALA A 37 1.89 1.01 8.86
C ALA A 37 2.71 -0.09 9.55
N ILE A 38 3.23 0.18 10.75
CA ILE A 38 3.97 -0.83 11.53
C ILE A 38 3.04 -2.00 11.88
N ASN A 39 1.85 -1.71 12.40
CA ASN A 39 0.90 -2.71 12.87
C ASN A 39 0.49 -3.69 11.78
N VAL A 40 0.27 -3.20 10.55
CA VAL A 40 -0.18 -4.04 9.44
C VAL A 40 0.95 -4.76 8.71
N LEU A 41 2.13 -4.13 8.60
CA LEU A 41 3.25 -4.69 7.84
C LEU A 41 4.12 -5.66 8.66
N GLN A 42 4.19 -5.52 9.99
CA GLN A 42 5.11 -6.31 10.82
C GLN A 42 4.96 -7.83 10.66
N SER A 43 3.74 -8.30 10.38
CA SER A 43 3.38 -9.71 10.20
C SER A 43 3.35 -10.17 8.73
N GLN A 44 3.74 -9.30 7.80
CA GLN A 44 3.76 -9.61 6.38
C GLN A 44 5.10 -10.24 5.96
N PRO A 45 5.15 -10.89 4.78
CA PRO A 45 6.41 -11.29 4.17
C PRO A 45 7.29 -10.09 3.81
N ASP A 46 8.60 -10.30 3.79
CA ASP A 46 9.58 -9.31 3.36
C ASP A 46 9.30 -8.82 1.93
N GLY A 47 9.55 -7.52 1.71
CA GLY A 47 9.24 -6.82 0.47
C GLY A 47 7.76 -6.46 0.29
N THR A 48 6.89 -6.76 1.26
CA THR A 48 5.52 -6.21 1.31
C THR A 48 5.58 -4.73 1.66
N PHE A 49 4.90 -3.87 0.91
CA PHE A 49 4.99 -2.43 1.10
C PHE A 49 3.66 -1.68 0.94
N LEU A 50 3.65 -0.44 1.41
CA LEU A 50 2.63 0.56 1.13
C LEU A 50 3.28 1.96 1.12
N VAL A 51 2.60 2.93 0.51
CA VAL A 51 2.98 4.34 0.58
C VAL A 51 1.91 5.09 1.36
N ARG A 52 2.31 6.03 2.20
CA ARG A 52 1.41 6.92 2.94
C ARG A 52 1.91 8.36 2.89
N PRO A 53 1.06 9.37 3.15
CA PRO A 53 1.54 10.73 3.37
C PRO A 53 2.50 10.83 4.56
N SER A 54 3.42 11.79 4.46
CA SER A 54 4.29 12.17 5.57
C SER A 54 3.48 12.90 6.65
N GLY A 55 3.66 12.50 7.90
CA GLY A 55 3.01 13.15 9.05
C GLY A 55 3.74 14.41 9.51
N THR A 56 4.95 14.67 9.01
CA THR A 56 5.79 15.80 9.42
C THR A 56 5.91 16.88 8.35
N ILE A 57 5.88 16.49 7.06
CA ILE A 57 6.05 17.42 5.93
C ILE A 57 4.88 17.23 4.97
N LYS A 58 4.02 18.25 4.86
CA LYS A 58 2.87 18.20 3.96
C LYS A 58 3.34 18.10 2.50
N GLY A 59 2.77 17.15 1.77
CA GLY A 59 3.10 16.90 0.36
C GLY A 59 4.14 15.80 0.14
N ASP A 60 4.98 15.53 1.15
CA ASP A 60 5.92 14.41 1.10
C ASP A 60 5.21 13.08 1.36
N LEU A 61 5.80 12.01 0.86
CA LEU A 61 5.32 10.65 1.03
C LEU A 61 6.31 9.83 1.85
N VAL A 62 5.85 8.69 2.35
CA VAL A 62 6.68 7.70 3.05
C VAL A 62 6.40 6.32 2.49
N LEU A 63 7.41 5.71 1.90
CA LEU A 63 7.40 4.31 1.50
C LEU A 63 7.70 3.45 2.73
N CYS A 64 6.73 2.63 3.12
CA CYS A 64 6.82 1.72 4.25
C CYS A 64 7.02 0.30 3.72
N VAL A 65 8.10 -0.36 4.13
CA VAL A 65 8.48 -1.70 3.61
C VAL A 65 8.75 -2.64 4.76
N LYS A 66 8.19 -3.85 4.68
CA LYS A 66 8.51 -4.94 5.59
C LYS A 66 9.88 -5.53 5.24
N GLU A 67 10.81 -5.49 6.18
CA GLU A 67 12.20 -5.95 6.00
C GLU A 67 12.74 -6.62 7.27
N GLY A 68 12.95 -7.94 7.23
CA GLY A 68 13.49 -8.72 8.33
C GLY A 68 12.63 -8.63 9.58
N LEU A 69 13.18 -8.07 10.67
CA LEU A 69 12.47 -7.90 11.94
C LEU A 69 11.79 -6.53 12.11
N LYS A 70 11.89 -5.64 11.12
CA LYS A 70 11.38 -4.26 11.22
C LYS A 70 10.47 -3.89 10.06
N VAL A 71 9.85 -2.72 10.19
CA VAL A 71 9.20 -1.99 9.10
C VAL A 71 10.04 -0.75 8.86
N SER A 72 10.67 -0.67 7.69
CA SER A 72 11.47 0.48 7.27
C SER A 72 10.57 1.57 6.72
N HIS A 73 10.91 2.82 6.99
CA HIS A 73 10.17 4.00 6.54
C HIS A 73 11.10 4.93 5.79
N TYR A 74 10.94 5.00 4.47
CA TYR A 74 11.75 5.84 3.60
C TYR A 74 10.97 7.07 3.21
N ILE A 75 11.51 8.24 3.55
CA ILE A 75 10.93 9.53 3.15
C ILE A 75 11.13 9.70 1.64
N ILE A 76 10.05 10.08 0.97
CA ILE A 76 10.05 10.51 -0.42
C ILE A 76 9.73 12.00 -0.41
N ASN A 77 10.74 12.82 -0.68
CA ASN A 77 10.54 14.25 -0.84
C ASN A 77 9.91 14.51 -2.21
N VAL A 78 8.80 15.25 -2.23
CA VAL A 78 8.08 15.57 -3.46
C VAL A 78 8.21 17.07 -3.72
N THR A 79 8.99 17.42 -4.73
CA THR A 79 9.15 18.82 -5.15
C THR A 79 8.31 19.08 -6.38
N GLN A 80 7.32 19.96 -6.24
CA GLN A 80 6.47 20.38 -7.36
C GLN A 80 7.20 21.43 -8.19
N GLU A 81 8.02 20.98 -9.14
CA GLU A 81 8.64 21.85 -10.14
C GLU A 81 7.86 21.79 -11.45
N LEU A 82 7.87 22.88 -12.23
CA LEU A 82 7.36 22.86 -13.61
C LEU A 82 8.52 22.44 -14.54
N PRO A 83 8.30 21.55 -15.52
CA PRO A 83 7.01 21.02 -15.98
C PRO A 83 6.54 19.73 -15.27
N GLN A 84 7.35 19.13 -14.39
CA GLN A 84 7.02 17.86 -13.74
C GLN A 84 7.54 17.81 -12.29
N SER A 85 6.77 17.16 -11.42
CA SER A 85 7.20 16.92 -10.04
C SER A 85 8.41 15.99 -9.98
N ILE A 86 9.25 16.20 -8.97
CA ILE A 86 10.45 15.43 -8.71
C ILE A 86 10.25 14.63 -7.42
N TYR A 87 10.55 13.33 -7.46
CA TYR A 87 10.41 12.41 -6.33
C TYR A 87 11.79 11.93 -5.90
N LYS A 88 12.21 12.29 -4.69
CA LYS A 88 13.54 11.94 -4.17
C LYS A 88 13.44 11.02 -2.95
N ILE A 89 14.17 9.90 -2.99
CA ILE A 89 14.28 8.93 -1.89
C ILE A 89 15.77 8.61 -1.66
N GLY A 90 16.28 8.99 -0.49
CA GLY A 90 17.72 8.92 -0.21
C GLY A 90 18.52 9.80 -1.17
N ASP A 91 19.46 9.19 -1.91
CA ASP A 91 20.29 9.83 -2.94
C ASP A 91 19.71 9.71 -4.36
N LYS A 92 18.58 9.02 -4.54
CA LYS A 92 17.96 8.77 -5.85
C LYS A 92 16.82 9.74 -6.12
N THR A 93 16.69 10.12 -7.39
CA THR A 93 15.68 11.04 -7.89
C THR A 93 14.94 10.40 -9.07
N PHE A 94 13.63 10.60 -9.11
CA PHE A 94 12.72 10.01 -10.10
C PHE A 94 11.72 11.06 -10.61
N SER A 95 11.25 10.87 -11.85
CA SER A 95 10.25 11.73 -12.49
C SER A 95 8.82 11.39 -12.07
N SER A 96 8.61 10.22 -11.46
CA SER A 96 7.28 9.75 -11.02
C SER A 96 7.37 8.67 -9.94
N MET A 97 6.30 8.51 -9.16
CA MET A 97 6.15 7.37 -8.24
C MET A 97 6.21 6.02 -8.97
N LYS A 98 5.66 5.93 -10.18
CA LYS A 98 5.76 4.73 -11.02
C LYS A 98 7.21 4.33 -11.24
N GLU A 99 8.06 5.28 -11.63
CA GLU A 99 9.48 5.03 -11.91
C GLU A 99 10.21 4.61 -10.64
N LEU A 100 9.99 5.32 -9.51
CA LEU A 100 10.56 4.99 -8.20
C LEU A 100 10.19 3.57 -7.77
N LEU A 101 8.91 3.23 -7.76
CA LEU A 101 8.45 1.91 -7.34
C LEU A 101 8.95 0.81 -8.28
N THR A 102 8.99 1.07 -9.59
CA THR A 102 9.52 0.14 -10.60
C THR A 102 11.01 -0.10 -10.41
N PHE A 103 11.78 0.94 -10.10
CA PHE A 103 13.23 0.86 -9.87
C PHE A 103 13.57 -0.08 -8.70
N TYR A 104 12.80 -0.02 -7.61
CA TYR A 104 12.99 -0.86 -6.43
C TYR A 104 12.33 -2.23 -6.53
N LYS A 105 11.70 -2.61 -7.64
CA LYS A 105 11.26 -4.01 -7.89
C LYS A 105 12.43 -4.98 -7.97
N GLN A 106 13.61 -4.52 -8.38
CA GLN A 106 14.79 -5.34 -8.63
C GLN A 106 16.02 -4.89 -7.82
N ARG A 107 15.86 -3.85 -6.98
CA ARG A 107 16.94 -3.27 -6.18
C ARG A 107 16.54 -3.26 -4.73
N LEU A 108 17.51 -3.59 -3.87
CA LEU A 108 17.31 -3.55 -2.43
C LEU A 108 17.18 -2.10 -1.96
N LEU A 109 16.30 -1.88 -0.98
CA LEU A 109 16.31 -0.65 -0.21
C LEU A 109 17.34 -0.77 0.93
N ASP A 110 17.00 -1.49 1.99
CA ASP A 110 17.97 -1.89 3.02
C ASP A 110 18.34 -3.37 2.82
N THR A 111 17.35 -4.25 2.92
CA THR A 111 17.56 -5.71 2.83
C THR A 111 16.65 -6.40 1.85
N SER A 112 15.56 -5.77 1.42
CA SER A 112 14.59 -6.37 0.49
C SER A 112 14.27 -5.45 -0.70
N PRO A 113 13.95 -6.01 -1.88
CA PRO A 113 13.30 -5.27 -2.96
C PRO A 113 11.80 -5.11 -2.67
N LEU A 114 11.11 -4.29 -3.46
CA LEU A 114 9.65 -4.23 -3.46
C LEU A 114 9.08 -5.45 -4.19
N VAL A 115 8.30 -6.25 -3.47
CA VAL A 115 7.75 -7.50 -3.99
C VAL A 115 6.25 -7.40 -4.23
N ARG A 116 5.48 -6.88 -3.26
CA ARG A 116 4.02 -6.82 -3.34
C ARG A 116 3.44 -5.67 -2.52
N ILE A 117 2.28 -5.18 -2.93
CA ILE A 117 1.53 -4.16 -2.19
C ILE A 117 0.78 -4.83 -1.03
N TYR A 118 0.73 -4.17 0.12
CA TYR A 118 -0.12 -4.60 1.23
C TYR A 118 -1.60 -4.53 0.80
N PRO A 119 -2.36 -5.63 0.87
CA PRO A 119 -3.72 -5.66 0.35
C PRO A 119 -4.66 -4.80 1.21
N LYS A 120 -5.33 -3.84 0.59
CA LYS A 120 -6.38 -3.06 1.25
C LYS A 120 -7.55 -3.99 1.62
N SER A 121 -8.05 -3.84 2.85
CA SER A 121 -9.17 -4.64 3.35
C SER A 121 -10.47 -4.22 2.67
N ARG A 122 -11.12 -5.14 1.96
CA ARG A 122 -12.40 -4.91 1.29
C ARG A 122 -13.50 -5.74 1.94
N VAL A 123 -14.67 -5.14 2.07
CA VAL A 123 -15.85 -5.78 2.64
C VAL A 123 -17.06 -5.60 1.75
N ARG A 124 -18.00 -6.55 1.81
CA ARG A 124 -19.32 -6.43 1.21
C ARG A 124 -20.36 -6.13 2.28
N THR A 125 -21.27 -5.20 2.01
CA THR A 125 -22.37 -4.86 2.91
C THR A 125 -23.47 -5.91 2.85
N LYS A 126 -23.86 -6.49 3.99
CA LYS A 126 -24.91 -7.52 4.11
C LYS A 126 -26.32 -6.93 4.24
N TYR A 127 -26.40 -5.69 4.73
CA TYR A 127 -27.65 -4.97 4.99
C TYR A 127 -27.54 -3.53 4.48
N ARG A 128 -28.67 -2.81 4.49
CA ARG A 128 -28.70 -1.36 4.31
C ARG A 128 -28.37 -0.67 5.63
N PHE A 129 -27.67 0.45 5.56
CA PHE A 129 -27.43 1.35 6.67
C PHE A 129 -27.68 2.78 6.20
N ASP A 130 -28.58 3.49 6.86
CA ASP A 130 -28.99 4.84 6.46
C ASP A 130 -28.15 5.94 7.13
N GLY A 131 -27.25 5.59 8.05
CA GLY A 131 -26.58 6.54 8.93
C GLY A 131 -27.49 7.01 10.06
N LYS A 132 -26.89 7.41 11.16
CA LYS A 132 -27.53 8.02 12.34
C LYS A 132 -26.99 9.42 12.59
N ASP A 133 -25.73 9.66 12.23
CA ASP A 133 -24.96 10.87 12.51
C ASP A 133 -24.20 11.32 11.25
N ASP A 134 -23.71 12.56 11.21
CA ASP A 134 -22.97 13.11 10.05
C ASP A 134 -21.61 12.44 9.80
N GLU A 135 -21.12 11.66 10.77
CA GLU A 135 -19.87 10.89 10.65
C GLU A 135 -20.07 9.51 10.02
N ASP A 136 -21.32 9.06 9.85
CA ASP A 136 -21.64 7.75 9.29
C ASP A 136 -21.49 7.74 7.77
N LEU A 137 -21.18 6.56 7.22
CA LEU A 137 -21.21 6.31 5.79
C LEU A 137 -22.46 5.47 5.44
N PRO A 138 -23.54 6.07 4.91
CA PRO A 138 -24.70 5.31 4.46
C PRO A 138 -24.35 4.39 3.29
N PHE A 139 -24.97 3.20 3.27
CA PHE A 139 -24.76 2.23 2.21
C PHE A 139 -25.99 1.34 1.97
N LYS A 140 -26.09 0.82 0.75
CA LYS A 140 -27.07 -0.21 0.37
C LYS A 140 -26.44 -1.59 0.54
N LYS A 141 -27.30 -2.62 0.71
CA LYS A 141 -26.88 -4.03 0.69
C LYS A 141 -26.18 -4.38 -0.62
N GLY A 142 -25.09 -5.13 -0.55
CA GLY A 142 -24.31 -5.63 -1.67
C GLY A 142 -23.21 -4.70 -2.17
N GLN A 143 -23.07 -3.49 -1.59
CA GLN A 143 -22.00 -2.56 -1.93
C GLN A 143 -20.65 -3.05 -1.41
N ILE A 144 -19.58 -2.69 -2.13
CA ILE A 144 -18.20 -2.95 -1.70
C ILE A 144 -17.64 -1.69 -1.07
N LEU A 145 -17.13 -1.85 0.15
CA LEU A 145 -16.46 -0.78 0.88
C LEU A 145 -15.01 -1.19 1.17
N MET A 146 -14.15 -0.19 1.30
CA MET A 146 -12.76 -0.36 1.68
C MET A 146 -12.58 0.07 3.13
N ILE A 147 -12.09 -0.83 3.97
CA ILE A 147 -11.82 -0.52 5.37
C ILE A 147 -10.52 0.30 5.43
N ILE A 148 -10.64 1.52 5.95
CA ILE A 148 -9.50 2.40 6.21
C ILE A 148 -8.91 2.05 7.58
N LYS A 149 -9.76 2.02 8.62
CA LYS A 149 -9.32 1.80 10.01
C LYS A 149 -10.39 1.14 10.86
N LYS A 150 -9.98 0.25 11.76
CA LYS A 150 -10.85 -0.34 12.78
C LYS A 150 -10.74 0.49 14.05
N VAL A 151 -11.51 1.59 14.11
CA VAL A 151 -11.44 2.55 15.23
C VAL A 151 -11.95 1.91 16.52
N GLU A 152 -13.04 1.14 16.43
CA GLU A 152 -13.63 0.39 17.54
C GLU A 152 -13.97 -1.05 17.14
N PRO A 153 -14.25 -1.96 18.10
CA PRO A 153 -14.64 -3.33 17.79
C PRO A 153 -15.87 -3.44 16.86
N LEU A 154 -16.85 -2.54 17.04
CA LEU A 154 -18.12 -2.56 16.31
C LEU A 154 -18.23 -1.47 15.24
N TRP A 155 -17.33 -0.50 15.21
CA TRP A 155 -17.39 0.64 14.30
C TRP A 155 -16.07 0.83 13.58
N TRP A 156 -16.10 0.70 12.26
CA TRP A 156 -14.95 0.81 11.39
C TRP A 156 -15.09 2.03 10.48
N LEU A 157 -13.99 2.73 10.25
CA LEU A 157 -13.91 3.77 9.23
C LEU A 157 -13.74 3.10 7.87
N ALA A 158 -14.62 3.41 6.93
CA ALA A 158 -14.59 2.87 5.58
C ALA A 158 -14.74 3.96 4.52
N ARG A 159 -14.39 3.61 3.28
CA ARG A 159 -14.56 4.43 2.07
C ARG A 159 -15.40 3.68 1.04
N ASN A 160 -16.34 4.38 0.39
CA ASN A 160 -17.11 3.84 -0.73
C ASN A 160 -16.39 4.08 -2.08
N SER A 161 -16.97 3.60 -3.18
CA SER A 161 -16.41 3.78 -4.53
C SER A 161 -16.38 5.23 -5.02
N SER A 162 -17.22 6.10 -4.46
CA SER A 162 -17.30 7.53 -4.82
C SER A 162 -16.21 8.36 -4.14
N GLY A 163 -15.53 7.82 -3.13
CA GLY A 163 -14.56 8.56 -2.33
C GLY A 163 -15.04 8.94 -0.93
N ASP A 164 -16.35 8.85 -0.67
CA ASP A 164 -16.93 9.24 0.61
C ASP A 164 -16.46 8.32 1.72
N LYS A 165 -16.19 8.92 2.88
CA LYS A 165 -15.65 8.25 4.07
C LYS A 165 -16.62 8.44 5.22
N GLY A 166 -16.66 7.44 6.10
CA GLY A 166 -17.44 7.52 7.33
C GLY A 166 -17.49 6.20 8.07
N MET A 167 -18.12 6.23 9.23
CA MET A 167 -18.23 5.10 10.15
C MET A 167 -19.26 4.09 9.63
N ILE A 168 -18.93 2.80 9.77
CA ILE A 168 -19.81 1.70 9.43
C ILE A 168 -19.87 0.66 10.56
N PRO A 169 -21.04 0.03 10.78
CA PRO A 169 -21.15 -1.06 11.74
C PRO A 169 -20.47 -2.33 11.21
N ALA A 170 -19.50 -2.85 11.97
CA ALA A 170 -18.70 -4.03 11.63
C ALA A 170 -19.54 -5.29 11.39
N ASN A 171 -20.63 -5.44 12.15
CA ASN A 171 -21.54 -6.58 12.02
C ASN A 171 -22.41 -6.53 10.74
N TYR A 172 -22.45 -5.39 10.04
CA TYR A 172 -23.22 -5.22 8.80
C TYR A 172 -22.44 -5.60 7.55
N VAL A 173 -21.17 -5.94 7.70
CA VAL A 173 -20.30 -6.27 6.57
C VAL A 173 -19.70 -7.67 6.71
N GLU A 174 -19.14 -8.16 5.61
CA GLU A 174 -18.35 -9.39 5.54
C GLU A 174 -17.10 -9.15 4.71
N TYR A 175 -15.97 -9.76 5.08
CA TYR A 175 -14.76 -9.66 4.27
C TYR A 175 -14.95 -10.35 2.93
N ILE A 176 -14.49 -9.69 1.87
CA ILE A 176 -14.35 -10.32 0.57
C ILE A 176 -13.05 -11.12 0.63
N ARG A 177 -13.16 -12.44 0.45
CA ARG A 177 -12.01 -13.32 0.27
C ARG A 177 -11.55 -13.31 -1.18
#